data_AF-A0A3S0Y4K6-F1
#
_entry.id   AF-A0A3S0Y4K6-F1
#
_cell.length_a   1.000
_cell.length_b   1.000
_cell.length_c   1.000
_cell.angle_alpha   90.00
_cell.angle_beta   90.00
_cell.angle_gamma   90.00
#
_symmetry.space_group_name_H-M   'P 1'
#
loop_
_entity.id
_entity.type
_entity.pdbx_description
1 polymer ?
#
loop_
_entity_poly.entity_id
_entity_poly.type
_entity_poly.pdbx_seq_one_letter_code
_entity_poly.pdbx_strand_id
1 'polypeptide(L)'
;MKIIYLIHTHKDLEQIYRLVKIIKSSSPESYIIVIHNFKYSILDVEFLESLPKVKILKSSERKLGSFSLVQEYLDVLDWVFSQNIEFDWLINLTGQDYPTQPLPQIEKFLAETEFDGFLEYFDALSDFEQNTWKRGEGFDRYLYSYWWFYGYLQRWQRAFLKLPREIINSIQPFIRIKTQYSLMVGIRSTNLPFNDSFLCYAGSYFHTLSQNCIQYLYEFAQKNPDLVNYYKKTYLPDESFIQAILVNSKLFNLCNDNKRYMDYRKGLPYDGCRKLSSEDYPILCKDDIHFARKFDIKYDSKILDMLDARILNT
;
A
#
# COMPACT_ATOMS: atom_id res chain seq x y z
N MET A 1 15.32 14.34 11.62
CA MET A 1 15.32 13.29 10.58
C MET A 1 14.45 13.76 9.44
N LYS A 2 14.74 13.40 8.18
CA LYS A 2 13.99 13.82 6.99
C LYS A 2 13.11 12.65 6.53
N ILE A 3 11.80 12.77 6.68
CA ILE A 3 10.83 11.75 6.24
C ILE A 3 10.12 12.21 4.98
N ILE A 4 9.96 11.32 4.00
CA ILE A 4 8.98 11.46 2.91
C ILE A 4 7.70 10.72 3.29
N TYR A 5 6.58 11.43 3.34
CA TYR A 5 5.24 10.85 3.40
C TYR A 5 4.62 10.80 2.02
N LEU A 6 4.50 9.59 1.46
CA LEU A 6 3.88 9.36 0.16
C LEU A 6 2.40 8.99 0.32
N ILE A 7 1.49 9.91 -0.03
CA ILE A 7 0.06 9.79 0.25
C ILE A 7 -0.75 9.59 -1.04
N HIS A 8 -1.35 8.41 -1.21
CA HIS A 8 -2.25 8.13 -2.31
C HIS A 8 -3.69 8.55 -1.98
N THR A 9 -4.27 9.43 -2.78
CA THR A 9 -5.60 10.01 -2.49
C THR A 9 -6.52 9.99 -3.71
N HIS A 10 -7.84 9.99 -3.45
CA HIS A 10 -8.85 10.03 -4.52
C HIS A 10 -10.18 10.68 -4.10
N LYS A 11 -10.51 10.78 -2.80
CA LYS A 11 -11.78 11.37 -2.32
C LYS A 11 -11.62 11.88 -0.89
N ASP A 12 -12.69 12.47 -0.36
CA ASP A 12 -12.81 12.96 1.04
C ASP A 12 -11.75 14.03 1.36
N LEU A 13 -11.81 15.16 0.64
CA LEU A 13 -10.85 16.26 0.67
C LEU A 13 -10.59 16.82 2.07
N GLU A 14 -11.63 16.93 2.91
CA GLU A 14 -11.51 17.40 4.29
C GLU A 14 -10.52 16.55 5.10
N GLN A 15 -10.62 15.22 4.98
CA GLN A 15 -9.72 14.30 5.67
C GLN A 15 -8.30 14.35 5.08
N ILE A 16 -8.16 14.53 3.77
CA ILE A 16 -6.85 14.72 3.11
C ILE A 16 -6.17 15.97 3.67
N TYR A 17 -6.88 17.10 3.72
CA TYR A 17 -6.33 18.35 4.23
C TYR A 17 -5.97 18.24 5.71
N ARG A 18 -6.81 17.56 6.49
CA ARG A 18 -6.54 17.29 7.91
C ARG A 18 -5.27 16.46 8.09
N LEU A 19 -5.10 15.38 7.33
CA LEU A 19 -3.91 14.52 7.35
C LEU A 19 -2.63 15.30 6.96
N VAL A 20 -2.67 16.10 5.90
CA VAL A 20 -1.51 16.91 5.49
C VAL A 20 -1.15 17.93 6.58
N LYS A 21 -2.15 18.60 7.16
CA LYS A 21 -1.94 19.58 8.24
C LYS A 21 -1.35 18.93 9.49
N ILE A 22 -1.91 17.81 9.96
CA ILE A 22 -1.41 17.16 11.18
C ILE A 22 0.03 16.66 11.00
N ILE A 23 0.37 16.12 9.81
CA ILE A 23 1.74 15.72 9.50
C ILE A 23 2.67 16.94 9.52
N LYS A 24 2.28 18.06 8.90
CA LYS A 24 3.12 19.26 8.90
C LYS A 24 3.25 19.92 10.27
N SER A 25 2.20 19.87 11.09
CA SER A 25 2.26 20.40 12.45
C SER A 25 3.16 19.56 13.35
N SER A 26 3.13 18.23 13.22
CA SER A 26 3.90 17.31 14.08
C SER A 26 5.31 17.00 13.53
N SER A 27 5.51 17.09 12.21
CA SER A 27 6.79 16.91 11.52
C SER A 27 7.03 18.02 10.47
N PRO A 28 7.43 19.24 10.91
CA PRO A 28 7.57 20.40 10.03
C PRO A 28 8.59 20.21 8.90
N GLU A 29 9.65 19.44 9.17
CA GLU A 29 10.76 19.24 8.23
C GLU A 29 10.52 18.14 7.18
N SER A 30 9.47 17.34 7.35
CA SER A 30 9.09 16.27 6.42
C SER A 30 8.78 16.79 5.02
N TYR A 31 8.91 15.92 4.03
CA TYR A 31 8.38 16.14 2.69
C TYR A 31 7.07 15.36 2.53
N ILE A 32 6.03 15.98 1.99
CA ILE A 32 4.76 15.28 1.71
C ILE A 32 4.55 15.26 0.20
N ILE A 33 4.39 14.07 -0.37
CA ILE A 33 4.07 13.88 -1.78
C ILE A 33 2.68 13.27 -1.85
N VAL A 34 1.71 14.02 -2.40
CA VAL A 34 0.35 13.53 -2.57
C VAL A 34 0.13 13.15 -4.03
N ILE A 35 -0.16 11.87 -4.28
CA ILE A 35 -0.63 11.42 -5.60
C ILE A 35 -2.16 11.42 -5.59
N HIS A 36 -2.77 12.38 -6.29
CA HIS A 36 -4.22 12.57 -6.28
C HIS A 36 -4.89 12.15 -7.60
N ASN A 37 -5.98 11.40 -7.49
CA ASN A 37 -6.82 11.06 -8.63
C ASN A 37 -7.96 12.07 -8.83
N PHE A 38 -7.71 13.05 -9.70
CA PHE A 38 -8.63 14.14 -10.05
C PHE A 38 -9.92 13.70 -10.75
N LYS A 39 -10.05 12.43 -11.15
CA LYS A 39 -11.29 11.87 -11.71
C LYS A 39 -12.42 11.83 -10.66
N TYR A 40 -12.07 11.71 -9.38
CA TYR A 40 -13.01 11.45 -8.29
C TYR A 40 -13.28 12.67 -7.41
N SER A 41 -12.31 13.59 -7.27
CA SER A 41 -12.48 14.84 -6.55
C SER A 41 -11.50 15.91 -7.06
N ILE A 42 -11.83 17.18 -6.85
CA ILE A 42 -10.97 18.32 -7.21
C ILE A 42 -10.24 18.78 -5.94
N LEU A 43 -8.95 18.46 -5.85
CA LEU A 43 -8.07 18.89 -4.77
C LEU A 43 -7.61 20.33 -5.00
N ASP A 44 -7.57 21.14 -3.93
CA ASP A 44 -6.99 22.48 -3.96
C ASP A 44 -5.45 22.38 -3.94
N VAL A 45 -4.88 22.36 -5.15
CA VAL A 45 -3.43 22.20 -5.36
C VAL A 45 -2.69 23.43 -4.86
N GLU A 46 -3.20 24.62 -5.12
CA GLU A 46 -2.56 25.88 -4.72
C GLU A 46 -2.46 25.98 -3.20
N PHE A 47 -3.54 25.66 -2.49
CA PHE A 47 -3.52 25.62 -1.04
C PHE A 47 -2.49 24.63 -0.50
N LEU A 48 -2.45 23.39 -1.01
CA LEU A 48 -1.54 22.38 -0.48
C LEU A 48 -0.08 22.65 -0.83
N GLU A 49 0.23 23.09 -2.05
CA GLU A 49 1.60 23.42 -2.44
C GLU A 49 2.09 24.75 -1.84
N SER A 50 1.20 25.58 -1.28
CA SER A 50 1.61 26.72 -0.45
C SER A 50 2.25 26.31 0.89
N LEU A 51 2.01 25.08 1.34
CA LEU A 51 2.66 24.53 2.53
C LEU A 51 4.11 24.12 2.19
N PRO A 52 5.07 24.35 3.10
CA PRO A 52 6.49 24.07 2.84
C PRO A 52 6.70 22.58 2.57
N LYS A 53 7.47 22.23 1.54
CA LYS A 53 7.82 20.83 1.19
C LYS A 53 6.57 19.93 1.02
N VAL A 54 5.57 20.44 0.30
CA VAL A 54 4.41 19.65 -0.15
C VAL A 54 4.36 19.67 -1.67
N LYS A 55 4.25 18.49 -2.28
CA LYS A 55 4.09 18.35 -3.73
C LYS A 55 2.86 17.55 -4.06
N ILE A 56 2.07 18.04 -5.01
CA ILE A 56 0.95 17.30 -5.58
C ILE A 56 1.35 16.76 -6.95
N LEU A 57 1.16 15.45 -7.14
CA LEU A 57 1.32 14.77 -8.41
C LEU A 57 -0.02 14.20 -8.87
N LYS A 58 -0.23 14.22 -10.18
CA LYS A 58 -1.45 13.67 -10.78
C LYS A 58 -1.35 12.14 -10.84
N SER A 59 -2.33 11.46 -10.28
CA SER A 59 -2.49 10.01 -10.45
C SER A 59 -2.79 9.69 -11.91
N SER A 60 -2.17 8.62 -12.39
CA SER A 60 -2.54 7.97 -13.65
C SER A 60 -3.90 7.29 -13.52
N GLU A 61 -4.51 6.86 -14.63
CA GLU A 61 -5.76 6.10 -14.54
C GLU A 61 -5.51 4.73 -13.87
N ARG A 62 -5.79 4.66 -12.56
CA ARG A 62 -5.63 3.43 -11.78
C ARG A 62 -6.63 2.37 -12.19
N LYS A 63 -6.13 1.25 -12.72
CA LYS A 63 -6.90 0.01 -12.81
C LYS A 63 -6.74 -0.76 -11.51
N LEU A 64 -7.85 -0.97 -10.78
CA LEU A 64 -7.84 -1.69 -9.50
C LEU A 64 -7.26 -3.11 -9.65
N GLY A 65 -6.37 -3.47 -8.74
CA GLY A 65 -5.67 -4.76 -8.73
C GLY A 65 -4.63 -4.94 -9.84
N SER A 66 -4.29 -3.88 -10.56
CA SER A 66 -3.21 -3.89 -11.56
C SER A 66 -1.94 -3.22 -11.03
N PHE A 67 -0.89 -3.24 -11.84
CA PHE A 67 0.41 -2.62 -11.54
C PHE A 67 0.40 -1.09 -11.48
N SER A 68 -0.73 -0.42 -11.78
CA SER A 68 -0.81 1.05 -11.74
C SER A 68 -0.35 1.65 -10.41
N LEU A 69 -0.64 1.02 -9.27
CA LEU A 69 -0.24 1.54 -7.97
C LEU A 69 1.28 1.46 -7.76
N VAL A 70 1.90 0.34 -8.15
CA VAL A 70 3.36 0.16 -8.11
C VAL A 70 4.03 1.09 -9.11
N GLN A 71 3.45 1.26 -10.31
CA GLN A 71 3.98 2.19 -11.30
C GLN A 71 4.00 3.62 -10.75
N GLU A 72 2.89 4.09 -10.16
CA GLU A 72 2.85 5.42 -9.52
C GLU A 72 3.87 5.57 -8.39
N TYR A 73 4.09 4.51 -7.61
CA TYR A 73 5.14 4.48 -6.60
C TYR A 73 6.53 4.67 -7.23
N LEU A 74 6.86 3.92 -8.28
CA LEU A 74 8.13 4.03 -9.00
C LEU A 74 8.30 5.39 -9.69
N ASP A 75 7.23 5.95 -10.26
CA ASP A 75 7.23 7.28 -10.88
C ASP A 75 7.52 8.38 -9.84
N VAL A 76 7.04 8.21 -8.59
CA VAL A 76 7.42 9.10 -7.49
C VAL A 76 8.88 8.96 -7.13
N LEU A 77 9.41 7.73 -7.05
CA LEU A 77 10.83 7.54 -6.76
C LEU A 77 11.70 8.19 -7.83
N ASP A 78 11.36 8.01 -9.10
CA ASP A 78 12.01 8.68 -10.23
C ASP A 78 12.02 10.20 -10.04
N TRP A 79 10.87 10.78 -9.70
CA TRP A 79 10.76 12.20 -9.43
C TRP A 79 11.62 12.61 -8.22
N VAL A 80 11.54 11.91 -7.08
CA VAL A 80 12.32 12.19 -5.86
C VAL A 80 13.81 12.22 -6.14
N PHE A 81 14.33 11.23 -6.85
CA PHE A 81 15.74 11.15 -7.21
C PHE A 81 16.13 12.20 -8.25
N SER A 82 15.29 12.48 -9.25
CA SER A 82 15.55 13.55 -10.24
C SER A 82 15.65 14.94 -9.60
N GLN A 83 14.93 15.18 -8.51
CA GLN A 83 14.94 16.44 -7.77
C GLN A 83 16.03 16.51 -6.69
N ASN A 84 16.84 15.46 -6.51
CA ASN A 84 17.83 15.33 -5.42
C ASN A 84 17.22 15.61 -4.04
N ILE A 85 15.99 15.13 -3.78
CA ILE A 85 15.36 15.28 -2.46
C ILE A 85 16.08 14.36 -1.48
N GLU A 86 16.71 14.95 -0.47
CA GLU A 86 17.33 14.20 0.62
C GLU A 86 16.28 13.73 1.63
N PHE A 87 16.33 12.45 1.97
CA PHE A 87 15.48 11.84 2.98
C PHE A 87 16.21 10.67 3.65
N ASP A 88 15.79 10.36 4.87
CA ASP A 88 16.29 9.21 5.65
C ASP A 88 15.31 8.02 5.54
N TRP A 89 14.01 8.32 5.50
CA TRP A 89 12.92 7.33 5.49
C TRP A 89 11.76 7.73 4.58
N LEU A 90 11.10 6.74 3.99
CA LEU A 90 9.86 6.89 3.24
C LEU A 90 8.74 6.07 3.90
N ILE A 91 7.62 6.73 4.16
CA ILE A 91 6.39 6.15 4.71
C ILE A 91 5.27 6.32 3.69
N ASN A 92 4.72 5.21 3.20
CA ASN A 92 3.56 5.27 2.31
C ASN A 92 2.25 5.19 3.09
N LEU A 93 1.28 5.98 2.64
CA LEU A 93 -0.03 6.19 3.23
C LEU A 93 -1.09 6.35 2.12
N THR A 94 -2.35 6.33 2.52
CA THR A 94 -3.49 6.78 1.74
C THR A 94 -4.20 7.92 2.47
N GLY A 95 -5.13 8.60 1.80
CA GLY A 95 -5.99 9.59 2.47
C GLY A 95 -6.88 9.03 3.59
N GLN A 96 -6.91 7.71 3.81
CA GLN A 96 -7.66 7.05 4.88
C GLN A 96 -6.78 6.49 6.01
N ASP A 97 -5.48 6.73 5.95
CA ASP A 97 -4.55 6.43 7.04
C ASP A 97 -4.41 7.66 7.94
N TYR A 98 -4.07 7.44 9.20
CA TYR A 98 -3.81 8.52 10.16
C TYR A 98 -2.72 8.11 11.16
N PRO A 99 -1.82 9.03 11.56
CA PRO A 99 -0.89 8.79 12.65
C PRO A 99 -1.64 8.51 13.95
N THR A 100 -1.09 7.62 14.78
CA THR A 100 -1.67 7.23 16.08
C THR A 100 -0.87 7.76 17.27
N GLN A 101 0.28 8.35 17.01
CA GLN A 101 1.19 8.92 18.00
C GLN A 101 1.92 10.14 17.42
N PRO A 102 2.48 11.02 18.27
CA PRO A 102 3.29 12.15 17.82
C PRO A 102 4.38 11.72 16.85
N LEU A 103 4.49 12.40 15.70
CA LEU A 103 5.49 12.07 14.69
C LEU A 103 6.93 12.18 15.20
N PRO A 104 7.29 13.10 16.13
CA PRO A 104 8.63 13.12 16.71
C PRO A 104 9.00 11.82 17.46
N GLN A 105 8.02 11.11 18.02
CA GLN A 105 8.26 9.81 18.69
C GLN A 105 8.56 8.72 17.66
N ILE A 106 7.78 8.68 16.56
CA ILE A 106 8.05 7.77 15.43
C ILE A 106 9.42 8.08 14.83
N GLU A 107 9.74 9.36 14.66
CA GLU A 107 11.02 9.80 14.12
C GLU A 107 12.20 9.38 14.99
N LYS A 108 12.07 9.55 16.31
CA LYS A 108 13.08 9.08 17.27
C LYS A 108 13.26 7.56 17.17
N PHE A 109 12.17 6.80 17.15
CA PHE A 109 12.22 5.34 16.99
C PHE A 109 12.98 4.93 15.71
N LEU A 110 12.69 5.57 14.59
CA LEU A 110 13.34 5.29 13.30
C LEU A 110 14.81 5.75 13.26
N ALA A 111 15.20 6.73 14.07
CA ALA A 111 16.60 7.16 14.19
C ALA A 111 17.43 6.21 15.07
N GLU A 112 16.79 5.47 15.98
CA GLU A 112 17.45 4.59 16.97
C GLU A 112 17.37 3.10 16.62
N THR A 113 16.58 2.72 15.62
CA THR A 113 16.36 1.32 15.24
C THR A 113 17.56 0.70 14.51
N GLU A 114 17.73 -0.62 14.70
CA GLU A 114 18.68 -1.45 13.93
C GLU A 114 18.11 -1.97 12.61
N PHE A 115 16.82 -1.76 12.36
CA PHE A 115 16.14 -2.23 11.15
C PHE A 115 16.25 -1.20 10.02
N ASP A 116 16.41 -1.68 8.80
CA ASP A 116 16.40 -0.87 7.58
C ASP A 116 14.98 -0.67 7.01
N GLY A 117 14.02 -1.46 7.49
CA GLY A 117 12.66 -1.44 6.96
C GLY A 117 11.66 -2.17 7.84
N PHE A 118 10.42 -1.68 7.81
CA PHE A 118 9.25 -2.21 8.50
C PHE A 118 8.19 -2.51 7.46
N LEU A 119 8.02 -3.78 7.11
CA LEU A 119 7.07 -4.27 6.13
C LEU A 119 6.62 -5.67 6.48
N GLU A 120 5.38 -6.01 6.17
CA GLU A 120 4.90 -7.38 6.30
C GLU A 120 5.38 -8.20 5.10
N TYR A 121 5.90 -9.40 5.37
CA TYR A 121 6.28 -10.35 4.34
C TYR A 121 6.11 -11.82 4.77
N PHE A 122 5.70 -12.65 3.82
CA PHE A 122 5.66 -14.12 3.91
C PHE A 122 5.78 -14.71 2.49
N ASP A 123 6.15 -16.00 2.37
CA ASP A 123 6.18 -16.68 1.08
C ASP A 123 4.75 -16.98 0.60
N ALA A 124 4.31 -16.27 -0.44
CA ALA A 124 2.95 -16.32 -0.99
C ALA A 124 2.60 -17.65 -1.64
N LEU A 125 3.61 -18.42 -2.06
CA LEU A 125 3.46 -19.72 -2.73
C LEU A 125 3.63 -20.88 -1.76
N SER A 126 3.96 -20.60 -0.50
CA SER A 126 4.06 -21.60 0.55
C SER A 126 2.72 -21.86 1.24
N ASP A 127 2.54 -23.09 1.72
CA ASP A 127 1.44 -23.48 2.60
C ASP A 127 1.80 -23.32 4.10
N PHE A 128 2.85 -22.53 4.43
CA PHE A 128 3.28 -22.34 5.82
C PHE A 128 2.29 -21.51 6.64
N GLU A 129 2.27 -21.70 7.96
CA GLU A 129 1.36 -21.00 8.89
C GLU A 129 1.49 -19.46 8.85
N GLN A 130 2.64 -18.94 8.43
CA GLN A 130 2.89 -17.51 8.28
C GLN A 130 2.16 -16.90 7.08
N ASN A 131 1.74 -17.71 6.10
CA ASN A 131 0.95 -17.24 4.98
C ASN A 131 -0.49 -16.96 5.44
N THR A 132 -0.81 -15.68 5.59
CA THR A 132 -2.12 -15.24 6.11
C THR A 132 -3.25 -15.33 5.08
N TRP A 133 -2.91 -15.59 3.81
CA TRP A 133 -3.89 -15.70 2.74
C TRP A 133 -4.58 -17.06 2.70
N LYS A 134 -5.68 -17.13 1.94
CA LYS A 134 -6.33 -18.41 1.69
C LYS A 134 -5.42 -19.29 0.87
N ARG A 135 -5.45 -20.60 1.14
CA ARG A 135 -4.70 -21.59 0.35
C ARG A 135 -4.95 -21.40 -1.16
N GLY A 136 -3.87 -21.32 -1.93
CA GLY A 136 -3.92 -21.11 -3.39
C GLY A 136 -4.08 -19.65 -3.83
N GLU A 137 -4.27 -18.70 -2.92
CA GLU A 137 -4.46 -17.29 -3.27
C GLU A 137 -3.21 -16.67 -3.91
N GLY A 138 -2.01 -16.93 -3.37
CA GLY A 138 -0.77 -16.49 -3.98
C GLY A 138 -0.51 -17.12 -5.35
N PHE A 139 -0.87 -18.41 -5.51
CA PHE A 139 -0.80 -19.10 -6.80
C PHE A 139 -1.66 -18.40 -7.84
N ASP A 140 -2.92 -18.11 -7.50
CA ASP A 140 -3.83 -17.38 -8.38
C ASP A 140 -3.29 -15.99 -8.71
N ARG A 141 -2.74 -15.25 -7.74
CA ARG A 141 -2.28 -13.87 -7.93
C ARG A 141 -1.04 -13.76 -8.81
N TYR A 142 -0.06 -14.66 -8.61
CA TYR A 142 1.31 -14.46 -9.08
C TYR A 142 1.82 -15.52 -10.05
N LEU A 143 1.09 -16.61 -10.31
CA LEU A 143 1.46 -17.61 -11.34
C LEU A 143 0.65 -17.51 -12.64
N TYR A 144 -0.16 -16.47 -12.77
CA TYR A 144 -0.98 -16.21 -13.95
C TYR A 144 -0.73 -14.81 -14.47
N SER A 145 -0.70 -14.68 -15.80
CA SER A 145 -0.76 -13.39 -16.48
C SER A 145 -2.21 -13.04 -16.76
N TYR A 146 -2.65 -11.87 -16.33
CA TYR A 146 -4.03 -11.41 -16.40
C TYR A 146 -4.25 -10.39 -17.52
N TRP A 147 -5.40 -10.51 -18.18
CA TRP A 147 -5.94 -9.52 -19.11
C TRP A 147 -7.25 -8.96 -18.53
N TRP A 148 -7.37 -7.62 -18.55
CA TRP A 148 -8.54 -6.89 -18.06
C TRP A 148 -9.50 -6.61 -19.23
N PHE A 149 -10.72 -7.15 -19.15
CA PHE A 149 -11.70 -7.06 -20.26
C PHE A 149 -12.84 -6.09 -19.98
N TYR A 150 -13.26 -5.95 -18.73
CA TYR A 150 -14.39 -5.11 -18.35
C TYR A 150 -14.09 -4.41 -17.03
N GLY A 151 -14.51 -3.14 -16.92
CA GLY A 151 -14.37 -2.35 -15.69
C GLY A 151 -15.15 -2.92 -14.50
N TYR A 152 -15.37 -2.11 -13.48
CA TYR A 152 -16.03 -2.57 -12.25
C TYR A 152 -17.38 -3.25 -12.51
N LEU A 153 -17.46 -4.54 -12.22
CA LEU A 153 -18.69 -5.32 -12.39
C LEU A 153 -19.71 -4.95 -11.30
N GLN A 154 -20.96 -4.72 -11.72
CA GLN A 154 -22.06 -4.48 -10.79
C GLN A 154 -22.31 -5.73 -9.93
N ARG A 155 -22.94 -5.53 -8.76
CA ARG A 155 -23.15 -6.61 -7.77
C ARG A 155 -23.89 -7.82 -8.36
N TRP A 156 -24.91 -7.59 -9.19
CA TRP A 156 -25.66 -8.66 -9.84
C TRP A 156 -24.82 -9.40 -10.90
N GLN A 157 -23.98 -8.70 -11.66
CA GLN A 157 -23.06 -9.32 -12.63
C GLN A 157 -22.07 -10.24 -11.92
N ARG A 158 -21.52 -9.80 -10.78
CA ARG A 158 -20.64 -10.65 -9.95
C ARG A 158 -21.37 -11.87 -9.38
N ALA A 159 -22.63 -11.70 -8.95
CA ALA A 159 -23.43 -12.81 -8.46
C ALA A 159 -23.73 -13.83 -9.56
N PHE A 160 -24.13 -13.35 -10.74
CA PHE A 160 -24.39 -14.18 -11.92
C PHE A 160 -23.17 -14.97 -12.37
N LEU A 161 -21.99 -14.33 -12.42
CA LEU A 161 -20.74 -14.96 -12.82
C LEU A 161 -20.11 -15.85 -11.73
N LYS A 162 -20.63 -15.84 -10.49
CA LYS A 162 -20.00 -16.54 -9.37
C LYS A 162 -19.90 -18.04 -9.64
N LEU A 163 -21.01 -18.72 -9.92
CA LEU A 163 -21.02 -20.18 -10.08
C LEU A 163 -20.21 -20.64 -11.31
N PRO A 164 -20.39 -20.06 -12.52
CA PRO A 164 -19.55 -20.40 -13.67
C PRO A 164 -18.04 -20.20 -13.41
N ARG A 165 -17.67 -19.08 -12.76
CA ARG A 165 -16.28 -18.77 -12.40
C ARG A 165 -15.69 -19.85 -11.48
N GLU A 166 -16.39 -20.21 -10.41
CA GLU A 166 -15.91 -21.21 -9.45
C GLU A 166 -15.73 -22.58 -10.12
N ILE A 167 -16.66 -22.98 -11.00
CA ILE A 167 -16.54 -24.22 -11.77
C ILE A 167 -15.28 -24.17 -12.65
N ILE A 168 -15.12 -23.14 -13.47
CA ILE A 168 -13.97 -23.00 -14.38
C ILE A 168 -12.65 -23.02 -13.61
N ASN A 169 -12.56 -22.29 -12.50
CA ASN A 169 -11.33 -22.21 -11.70
C ASN A 169 -11.00 -23.54 -10.98
N SER A 170 -12.01 -24.35 -10.67
CA SER A 170 -11.83 -25.60 -9.92
C SER A 170 -11.49 -26.81 -10.81
N ILE A 171 -11.97 -26.85 -12.05
CA ILE A 171 -11.80 -28.02 -12.93
C ILE A 171 -10.45 -28.08 -13.64
N GLN A 172 -9.69 -26.99 -13.67
CA GLN A 172 -8.45 -26.92 -14.45
C GLN A 172 -7.43 -25.90 -13.88
N PRO A 173 -6.12 -26.09 -14.13
CA PRO A 173 -5.05 -25.22 -13.61
C PRO A 173 -4.47 -24.20 -14.62
N PHE A 174 -5.03 -24.08 -15.82
CA PHE A 174 -4.48 -23.25 -16.91
C PHE A 174 -5.06 -21.84 -16.97
N ILE A 175 -6.31 -21.66 -16.55
CA ILE A 175 -7.08 -20.43 -16.65
C ILE A 175 -7.61 -20.03 -15.28
N ARG A 176 -7.62 -18.72 -14.98
CA ARG A 176 -8.27 -18.15 -13.80
C ARG A 176 -9.17 -17.00 -14.17
N ILE A 177 -10.44 -17.06 -13.79
CA ILE A 177 -11.36 -15.94 -13.92
C ILE A 177 -11.46 -15.24 -12.58
N LYS A 178 -11.26 -13.92 -12.55
CA LYS A 178 -11.40 -13.06 -11.38
C LYS A 178 -12.42 -11.96 -11.69
N THR A 179 -13.25 -11.62 -10.70
CA THR A 179 -14.35 -10.65 -10.84
C THR A 179 -14.45 -9.64 -9.69
N GLN A 180 -13.49 -9.66 -8.74
CA GLN A 180 -13.53 -8.84 -7.53
C GLN A 180 -13.46 -7.34 -7.86
N TYR A 181 -12.46 -6.93 -8.65
CA TYR A 181 -12.26 -5.53 -9.05
C TYR A 181 -12.64 -5.24 -10.51
N SER A 182 -12.46 -6.21 -11.39
CA SER A 182 -12.72 -6.12 -12.83
C SER A 182 -12.91 -7.54 -13.37
N LEU A 183 -13.52 -7.68 -14.55
CA LEU A 183 -13.52 -8.99 -15.24
C LEU A 183 -12.13 -9.23 -15.80
N MET A 184 -11.43 -10.21 -15.24
CA MET A 184 -10.08 -10.57 -15.63
C MET A 184 -10.02 -12.06 -15.96
N VAL A 185 -9.29 -12.38 -17.02
CA VAL A 185 -8.91 -13.76 -17.36
C VAL A 185 -7.40 -13.84 -17.20
N GLY A 186 -6.96 -14.79 -16.39
CA GLY A 186 -5.57 -15.14 -16.17
C GLY A 186 -5.23 -16.41 -16.93
N ILE A 187 -4.09 -16.43 -17.62
CA ILE A 187 -3.52 -17.64 -18.22
C ILE A 187 -2.25 -17.97 -17.45
N ARG A 188 -2.07 -19.25 -17.12
CA ARG A 188 -0.93 -19.71 -16.34
C ARG A 188 0.37 -19.33 -17.05
N SER A 189 1.25 -18.67 -16.32
CA SER A 189 2.54 -18.24 -16.85
C SER A 189 3.50 -19.43 -16.95
N THR A 190 4.20 -19.53 -18.07
CA THR A 190 5.23 -20.56 -18.30
C THR A 190 6.61 -20.11 -17.84
N ASN A 191 6.89 -18.81 -17.96
CA ASN A 191 8.15 -18.20 -17.53
C ASN A 191 7.90 -17.44 -16.22
N LEU A 192 8.13 -18.13 -15.10
CA LEU A 192 7.99 -17.56 -13.77
C LEU A 192 9.32 -16.95 -13.32
N PRO A 193 9.32 -15.76 -12.71
CA PRO A 193 10.52 -15.22 -12.08
C PRO A 193 10.85 -15.95 -10.77
N PHE A 194 9.87 -16.66 -10.20
CA PHE A 194 9.99 -17.28 -8.88
C PHE A 194 10.59 -18.68 -8.94
N ASN A 195 11.59 -18.92 -8.12
CA ASN A 195 12.32 -20.18 -7.98
C ASN A 195 13.04 -20.22 -6.61
N ASP A 196 13.82 -21.27 -6.33
CA ASP A 196 14.50 -21.45 -5.05
C ASP A 196 15.48 -20.31 -4.67
N SER A 197 15.95 -19.54 -5.66
CA SER A 197 16.82 -18.38 -5.44
C SER A 197 16.08 -17.05 -5.35
N PHE A 198 14.82 -16.99 -5.81
CA PHE A 198 13.99 -15.79 -5.80
C PHE A 198 12.54 -16.16 -5.47
N LEU A 199 12.17 -16.09 -4.20
CA LEU A 199 10.85 -16.49 -3.73
C LEU A 199 9.80 -15.41 -3.97
N CYS A 200 8.54 -15.81 -4.05
CA CYS A 200 7.42 -14.88 -4.17
C CYS A 200 7.00 -14.38 -2.78
N TYR A 201 7.73 -13.40 -2.26
CA TYR A 201 7.31 -12.76 -1.02
C TYR A 201 6.10 -11.84 -1.25
N ALA A 202 5.17 -11.85 -0.33
CA ALA A 202 3.99 -11.00 -0.31
C ALA A 202 3.68 -10.49 1.09
N GLY A 203 2.88 -9.44 1.18
CA GLY A 203 2.40 -8.86 2.43
C GLY A 203 1.61 -7.58 2.19
N SER A 204 1.57 -6.71 3.19
CA SER A 204 0.88 -5.43 3.07
C SER A 204 1.57 -4.47 2.08
N TYR A 205 0.79 -3.72 1.31
CA TYR A 205 1.32 -2.58 0.55
C TYR A 205 1.95 -1.50 1.44
N PHE A 206 1.60 -1.41 2.73
CA PHE A 206 2.08 -0.35 3.62
C PHE A 206 3.39 -0.73 4.28
N HIS A 207 4.38 0.16 4.20
CA HIS A 207 5.75 -0.04 4.67
C HIS A 207 6.45 1.27 5.04
N THR A 208 7.43 1.16 5.93
CA THR A 208 8.35 2.25 6.29
C THR A 208 9.74 1.78 5.94
N LEU A 209 10.38 2.42 4.98
CA LEU A 209 11.66 1.95 4.42
C LEU A 209 12.71 3.06 4.49
N SER A 210 13.94 2.68 4.85
CA SER A 210 15.08 3.59 4.82
C SER A 210 15.39 4.02 3.38
N GLN A 211 16.12 5.13 3.24
CA GLN A 211 16.56 5.62 1.93
C GLN A 211 17.39 4.57 1.17
N ASN A 212 18.21 3.76 1.86
CA ASN A 212 18.95 2.67 1.24
C ASN A 212 18.03 1.58 0.64
N CYS A 213 16.98 1.18 1.37
CA CYS A 213 15.97 0.25 0.85
C CYS A 213 15.26 0.82 -0.39
N ILE A 214 14.88 2.10 -0.35
CA ILE A 214 14.20 2.79 -1.46
C ILE A 214 15.11 2.91 -2.69
N GLN A 215 16.37 3.30 -2.49
CA GLN A 215 17.37 3.38 -3.56
C GLN A 215 17.56 2.01 -4.23
N TYR A 216 17.77 0.96 -3.43
CA TYR A 216 17.93 -0.39 -3.96
C TYR A 216 16.69 -0.85 -4.74
N LEU A 217 15.49 -0.64 -4.20
CA LEU A 217 14.24 -0.99 -4.86
C LEU A 217 14.10 -0.30 -6.24
N TYR A 218 14.38 1.00 -6.29
CA TYR A 218 14.31 1.78 -7.51
C TYR A 218 15.32 1.32 -8.56
N GLU A 219 16.59 1.18 -8.17
CA GLU A 219 17.64 0.69 -9.08
C GLU A 219 17.38 -0.75 -9.55
N PHE A 220 16.89 -1.62 -8.66
CA PHE A 220 16.56 -2.99 -9.01
C PHE A 220 15.46 -3.04 -10.07
N ALA A 221 14.41 -2.23 -9.91
CA ALA A 221 13.32 -2.15 -10.88
C ALA A 221 13.82 -1.66 -12.26
N GLN A 222 14.75 -0.71 -12.29
CA GLN A 222 15.37 -0.23 -13.53
C GLN A 222 16.26 -1.28 -14.20
N LYS A 223 17.09 -1.99 -13.41
CA LYS A 223 18.01 -3.02 -13.89
C LYS A 223 17.31 -4.31 -14.32
N ASN A 224 16.10 -4.57 -13.83
CA ASN A 224 15.34 -5.80 -14.08
C ASN A 224 13.96 -5.53 -14.74
N PRO A 225 13.93 -4.97 -15.97
CA PRO A 225 12.67 -4.63 -16.65
C PRO A 225 11.78 -5.86 -16.90
N ASP A 226 12.36 -7.05 -17.03
CA ASP A 226 11.60 -8.29 -17.22
C ASP A 226 10.74 -8.64 -15.99
N LEU A 227 11.26 -8.43 -14.78
CA LEU A 227 10.48 -8.62 -13.56
C LEU A 227 9.33 -7.62 -13.48
N VAL A 228 9.60 -6.35 -13.81
CA VAL A 228 8.57 -5.30 -13.89
C VAL A 228 7.50 -5.68 -14.90
N ASN A 229 7.89 -6.15 -16.08
CA ASN A 229 6.96 -6.59 -17.13
C ASN A 229 6.15 -7.83 -16.75
N TYR A 230 6.72 -8.70 -15.90
CA TYR A 230 5.99 -9.81 -15.32
C TYR A 230 4.91 -9.31 -14.35
N TYR A 231 5.28 -8.50 -13.36
CA TYR A 231 4.34 -7.96 -12.37
C TYR A 231 3.26 -7.05 -12.97
N LYS A 232 3.53 -6.38 -14.10
CA LYS A 232 2.53 -5.67 -14.91
C LYS A 232 1.32 -6.54 -15.32
N LYS A 233 1.51 -7.85 -15.36
CA LYS A 233 0.48 -8.83 -15.73
C LYS A 233 -0.07 -9.61 -14.54
N THR A 234 0.46 -9.43 -13.33
CA THR A 234 -0.03 -10.14 -12.13
C THR A 234 -1.22 -9.41 -11.49
N TYR A 235 -1.94 -10.09 -10.60
CA TYR A 235 -3.06 -9.54 -9.85
C TYR A 235 -2.61 -9.10 -8.45
N LEU A 236 -2.92 -7.86 -8.06
CA LEU A 236 -2.49 -7.23 -6.80
C LEU A 236 -0.95 -7.26 -6.61
N PRO A 237 -0.19 -6.71 -7.57
CA PRO A 237 1.28 -6.70 -7.49
C PRO A 237 1.81 -5.82 -6.36
N ASP A 238 1.03 -4.84 -5.90
CA ASP A 238 1.38 -3.95 -4.80
C ASP A 238 1.57 -4.67 -3.45
N GLU A 239 0.99 -5.87 -3.32
CA GLU A 239 1.15 -6.75 -2.16
C GLU A 239 2.30 -7.76 -2.31
N SER A 240 3.15 -7.67 -3.34
CA SER A 240 4.30 -8.58 -3.51
C SER A 240 5.56 -7.97 -4.13
N PHE A 241 5.43 -7.03 -5.06
CA PHE A 241 6.57 -6.51 -5.83
C PHE A 241 7.72 -6.01 -4.94
N ILE A 242 7.38 -5.24 -3.91
CA ILE A 242 8.34 -4.62 -3.00
C ILE A 242 8.98 -5.68 -2.08
N GLN A 243 8.16 -6.56 -1.50
CA GLN A 243 8.60 -7.66 -0.65
C GLN A 243 9.52 -8.61 -1.40
N ALA A 244 9.13 -9.03 -2.60
CA ALA A 244 9.91 -9.94 -3.43
C ALA A 244 11.29 -9.35 -3.77
N ILE A 245 11.39 -8.05 -4.01
CA ILE A 245 12.69 -7.41 -4.28
C ILE A 245 13.54 -7.29 -3.01
N LEU A 246 12.98 -6.74 -1.94
CA LEU A 246 13.75 -6.40 -0.74
C LEU A 246 14.12 -7.65 0.07
N VAL A 247 13.19 -8.58 0.29
CA VAL A 247 13.44 -9.75 1.13
C VAL A 247 14.40 -10.72 0.44
N ASN A 248 14.27 -10.93 -0.88
CA ASN A 248 15.23 -11.77 -1.61
C ASN A 248 16.64 -11.15 -1.70
N SER A 249 16.79 -9.84 -1.53
CA SER A 249 18.11 -9.19 -1.58
C SER A 249 19.03 -9.71 -0.47
N LYS A 250 18.47 -10.02 0.72
CA LYS A 250 19.21 -10.36 1.95
C LYS A 250 20.25 -9.31 2.37
N LEU A 251 20.15 -8.08 1.84
CA LEU A 251 21.08 -6.99 2.11
C LEU A 251 20.66 -6.15 3.32
N PHE A 252 19.40 -6.26 3.74
CA PHE A 252 18.77 -5.37 4.71
C PHE A 252 18.24 -6.14 5.92
N ASN A 253 18.35 -5.53 7.10
CA ASN A 253 17.71 -6.02 8.31
C ASN A 253 16.24 -5.56 8.32
N LEU A 254 15.34 -6.40 7.80
CA LEU A 254 13.92 -6.08 7.66
C LEU A 254 13.11 -6.62 8.85
N CYS A 255 12.36 -5.75 9.51
CA CYS A 255 11.39 -6.13 10.52
C CYS A 255 10.08 -6.58 9.85
N ASN A 256 9.66 -7.82 10.13
CA ASN A 256 8.39 -8.39 9.64
C ASN A 256 7.16 -7.88 10.41
N ASP A 257 7.06 -6.57 10.51
CA ASP A 257 5.94 -5.83 11.10
C ASP A 257 5.95 -4.46 10.46
N ASN A 258 4.85 -4.08 9.80
CA ASN A 258 4.76 -2.79 9.17
C ASN A 258 4.37 -1.66 10.14
N LYS A 259 4.07 -1.90 11.42
CA LYS A 259 3.64 -0.86 12.37
C LYS A 259 2.32 -0.18 11.99
N ARG A 260 1.46 -0.85 11.20
CA ARG A 260 0.13 -0.37 10.81
C ARG A 260 -0.95 -1.18 11.50
N TYR A 261 -1.88 -0.50 12.16
CA TYR A 261 -3.10 -1.14 12.61
C TYR A 261 -4.14 -1.21 11.49
N MET A 262 -4.52 -2.43 11.13
CA MET A 262 -5.58 -2.75 10.17
C MET A 262 -6.48 -3.82 10.74
N ASP A 263 -7.78 -3.54 10.81
CA ASP A 263 -8.77 -4.47 11.32
C ASP A 263 -9.50 -5.21 10.19
N TYR A 264 -9.12 -6.49 10.00
CA TYR A 264 -9.69 -7.40 9.01
C TYR A 264 -10.66 -8.45 9.61
N ARG A 265 -11.21 -8.23 10.82
CA ARG A 265 -12.11 -9.19 11.47
C ARG A 265 -13.29 -9.59 10.55
N LYS A 266 -13.54 -10.90 10.44
CA LYS A 266 -14.57 -11.50 9.57
C LYS A 266 -15.97 -11.02 9.95
N GLY A 267 -16.83 -10.76 8.95
CA GLY A 267 -18.26 -10.43 9.14
C GLY A 267 -18.68 -9.04 8.67
N LEU A 268 -17.75 -8.22 8.17
CA LEU A 268 -18.07 -6.89 7.64
C LEU A 268 -18.61 -6.97 6.21
N PRO A 269 -19.58 -6.11 5.84
CA PRO A 269 -20.22 -6.14 4.52
C PRO A 269 -19.35 -5.65 3.35
N TYR A 270 -18.09 -5.29 3.59
CA TYR A 270 -17.18 -4.70 2.60
C TYR A 270 -15.91 -5.53 2.42
N ASP A 271 -15.47 -5.67 1.16
CA ASP A 271 -14.13 -6.18 0.82
C ASP A 271 -13.07 -5.16 1.27
N GLY A 272 -12.54 -5.31 2.49
CA GLY A 272 -11.43 -4.53 3.00
C GLY A 272 -11.44 -4.33 4.52
N CYS A 273 -10.41 -3.63 5.01
CA CYS A 273 -10.28 -3.24 6.42
C CYS A 273 -11.48 -2.43 6.92
N ARG A 274 -11.92 -2.69 8.16
CA ARG A 274 -13.00 -1.97 8.86
C ARG A 274 -12.72 -0.47 8.95
N LYS A 275 -13.80 0.32 8.98
CA LYS A 275 -13.74 1.72 9.40
C LYS A 275 -13.61 1.80 10.92
N LEU A 276 -12.58 2.49 11.40
CA LEU A 276 -12.32 2.66 12.83
C LEU A 276 -13.20 3.78 13.40
N SER A 277 -13.58 3.65 14.66
CA SER A 277 -14.37 4.64 15.40
C SER A 277 -13.65 5.07 16.69
N SER A 278 -14.25 5.99 17.43
CA SER A 278 -13.76 6.46 18.72
C SER A 278 -13.67 5.34 19.78
N GLU A 279 -14.39 4.23 19.61
CA GLU A 279 -14.30 3.04 20.46
C GLU A 279 -12.96 2.30 20.31
N ASP A 280 -12.29 2.47 19.17
CA ASP A 280 -11.01 1.82 18.88
C ASP A 280 -9.81 2.56 19.49
N TYR A 281 -10.01 3.79 19.96
CA TYR A 281 -8.93 4.66 20.46
C TYR A 281 -7.99 4.01 21.49
N PRO A 282 -8.47 3.21 22.49
CA PRO A 282 -7.58 2.56 23.44
C PRO A 282 -6.59 1.58 22.80
N ILE A 283 -6.99 0.91 21.71
CA ILE A 283 -6.10 -0.01 20.97
C ILE A 283 -5.11 0.80 20.15
N LEU A 284 -5.56 1.89 19.54
CA LEU A 284 -4.73 2.74 18.67
C LEU A 284 -3.64 3.50 19.42
N CYS A 285 -3.79 3.70 20.74
CA CYS A 285 -2.81 4.42 21.56
C CYS A 285 -1.62 3.58 22.02
N LYS A 286 -1.47 2.33 21.55
CA LYS A 286 -0.29 1.53 21.85
C LYS A 286 0.92 2.04 21.05
N ASP A 287 2.08 2.10 21.70
CA ASP A 287 3.30 2.74 21.16
C ASP A 287 3.86 2.02 19.92
N ASP A 288 3.53 0.74 19.73
CA ASP A 288 3.95 -0.08 18.58
C ASP A 288 3.13 0.19 17.30
N ILE A 289 2.02 0.92 17.40
CA ILE A 289 1.20 1.31 16.26
C ILE A 289 1.58 2.73 15.87
N HIS A 290 2.19 2.88 14.69
CA HIS A 290 2.61 4.18 14.17
C HIS A 290 1.50 4.87 13.37
N PHE A 291 0.77 4.08 12.59
CA PHE A 291 -0.34 4.52 11.76
C PHE A 291 -1.49 3.52 11.83
N ALA A 292 -2.71 3.97 11.56
CA ALA A 292 -3.87 3.09 11.50
C ALA A 292 -4.76 3.40 10.30
N ARG A 293 -5.58 2.41 9.92
CA ARG A 293 -6.61 2.53 8.89
C ARG A 293 -7.79 1.59 9.16
N LYS A 294 -8.98 1.86 8.64
CA LYS A 294 -9.34 2.98 7.75
C LYS A 294 -10.17 4.01 8.49
N PHE A 295 -9.84 5.28 8.32
CA PHE A 295 -10.64 6.39 8.83
C PHE A 295 -11.55 6.96 7.74
N ASP A 296 -12.73 7.39 8.16
CA ASP A 296 -13.70 8.09 7.31
C ASP A 296 -14.37 9.15 8.18
N ILE A 297 -14.08 10.42 7.86
CA ILE A 297 -14.54 11.58 8.61
C ILE A 297 -16.08 11.67 8.70
N LYS A 298 -16.80 11.08 7.74
CA LYS A 298 -18.27 11.02 7.75
C LYS A 298 -18.81 9.87 8.60
N TYR A 299 -17.97 8.89 8.93
CA TYR A 299 -18.34 7.76 9.77
C TYR A 299 -18.17 8.10 11.26
N ASP A 300 -16.98 8.57 11.64
CA ASP A 300 -16.69 9.05 12.98
C ASP A 300 -15.54 10.07 12.89
N SER A 301 -15.84 11.36 13.02
CA SER A 301 -14.81 12.42 13.05
C SER A 301 -14.15 12.54 14.44
N LYS A 302 -14.83 12.08 15.49
CA LYS A 302 -14.37 12.20 16.89
C LYS A 302 -13.08 11.42 17.11
N ILE A 303 -12.92 10.26 16.47
CA ILE A 303 -11.65 9.53 16.56
C ILE A 303 -10.47 10.34 16.00
N LEU A 304 -10.67 11.11 14.92
CA LEU A 304 -9.63 11.98 14.37
C LEU A 304 -9.34 13.15 15.31
N ASP A 305 -10.36 13.71 15.99
CA ASP A 305 -10.19 14.76 17.00
C ASP A 305 -9.35 14.27 18.19
N MET A 306 -9.62 13.04 18.64
CA MET A 306 -8.87 12.40 19.73
C MET A 306 -7.41 12.15 19.34
N LEU A 307 -7.16 11.69 18.11
CA LEU A 307 -5.81 11.49 17.58
C LEU A 307 -5.06 12.81 17.42
N ASP A 308 -5.70 13.85 16.89
CA ASP A 308 -5.10 15.19 16.77
C ASP A 308 -4.66 15.73 18.13
N ALA A 309 -5.54 15.62 19.14
CA ALA A 309 -5.21 16.02 20.50
C ALA A 309 -4.00 15.23 21.04
N ARG A 310 -3.92 13.92 20.78
CA ARG A 310 -2.77 13.10 21.19
C ARG A 310 -1.47 13.52 20.49
N ILE A 311 -1.55 13.86 19.20
CA ILE A 311 -0.38 14.20 18.37
C ILE A 311 0.17 15.60 18.67
N LEU A 312 -0.70 16.55 19.02
CA LEU A 312 -0.33 17.95 19.22
C LEU A 312 -0.02 18.32 20.69
N ASN A 313 -0.50 17.55 21.67
CA ASN A 313 -0.33 17.87 23.10
C ASN A 313 0.97 17.32 23.73
N THR A 314 2.05 17.20 22.97
CA THR A 314 3.36 16.72 23.47
C THR A 314 4.47 17.72 23.31
#